data_AF-A0A078B0N1-F1
#
_entry.id   AF-A0A078B0N1-F1
#
_cell.length_a   1.000
_cell.length_b   1.000
_cell.length_c   1.000
_cell.angle_alpha   90.00
_cell.angle_beta   90.00
_cell.angle_gamma   90.00
#
_symmetry.space_group_name_H-M   'P 1'
#
loop_
_entity.id
_entity.type
_entity.pdbx_description
1 polymer ?
#
loop_
_entity_poly.entity_id
_entity_poly.type
_entity_poly.pdbx_seq_one_letter_code
_entity_poly.pdbx_strand_id
1 'polypeptide(L)'
;MQESSNSKTPQLENESRILEALQYEEGFTAIHLYGQGRDHNYMIIDILGPSLEELFNYCGKRFSLKTSCLIMIQLIKRFTRIHAHNFIHRDIKPENFLLGLQNKSGLIHVVDYGLSKRYFSSQTNQHIPFQTNKGLVGTARYASIHAHMGEELSRRDDMEALGNALLYFFLGQLPWQNLQGTTNSDKYRKIKQVKCGISLD
;
A
#
# COMPACT_ATOMS: atom_id res chain seq x y z
N MET A 1 9.27 -12.24 9.59
CA MET A 1 7.80 -12.14 9.77
C MET A 1 7.23 -13.54 9.99
N GLN A 2 6.15 -13.67 10.77
CA GLN A 2 5.51 -14.97 11.03
C GLN A 2 3.99 -14.84 11.05
N GLU A 3 3.29 -15.87 10.58
CA GLU A 3 1.83 -15.98 10.56
C GLU A 3 1.44 -17.38 11.08
N SER A 4 0.35 -17.50 11.85
CA SER A 4 -0.14 -18.81 12.28
C SER A 4 -0.61 -19.65 11.08
N SER A 5 -0.25 -20.94 11.05
CA SER A 5 -0.71 -21.87 10.02
C SER A 5 -2.25 -22.01 9.98
N ASN A 6 -2.92 -21.68 11.08
CA ASN A 6 -4.39 -21.71 11.20
C ASN A 6 -5.05 -20.34 10.97
N SER A 7 -4.32 -19.36 10.41
CA SER A 7 -4.87 -18.06 10.03
C SER A 7 -6.11 -18.25 9.12
N LYS A 8 -7.20 -17.55 9.43
CA LYS A 8 -8.43 -17.62 8.62
C LYS A 8 -8.24 -17.09 7.20
N THR A 9 -7.25 -16.22 7.02
CA THR A 9 -6.90 -15.59 5.74
C THR A 9 -5.38 -15.54 5.64
N PRO A 10 -4.71 -16.65 5.30
CA PRO A 10 -3.26 -16.69 5.22
C PRO A 10 -2.77 -15.78 4.10
N GLN A 11 -1.79 -14.94 4.40
CA GLN A 11 -1.26 -13.92 3.48
C GLN A 11 0.22 -14.15 3.15
N LEU A 12 0.97 -14.78 4.05
CA LEU A 12 2.44 -14.80 3.98
C LEU A 12 2.98 -15.55 2.76
N GLU A 13 2.31 -16.61 2.32
CA GLU A 13 2.69 -17.35 1.11
C GLU A 13 2.47 -16.53 -0.18
N ASN A 14 1.38 -15.77 -0.24
CA ASN A 14 1.13 -14.92 -1.40
C ASN A 14 2.12 -13.75 -1.41
N GLU A 15 2.39 -13.16 -0.25
CA GLU A 15 3.38 -12.10 -0.09
C GLU A 15 4.79 -12.57 -0.50
N SER A 16 5.21 -13.77 -0.08
CA SER A 16 6.53 -14.31 -0.45
C SER A 16 6.69 -14.44 -1.96
N ARG A 17 5.70 -14.97 -2.66
CA ARG A 17 5.71 -15.09 -4.14
C ARG A 17 5.78 -13.73 -4.84
N ILE A 18 5.16 -12.71 -4.29
CA ILE A 18 5.20 -11.35 -4.85
C ILE A 18 6.59 -10.73 -4.63
N LEU A 19 7.15 -10.89 -3.43
CA LEU A 19 8.52 -10.46 -3.14
C LEU A 19 9.54 -11.17 -4.02
N GLU A 20 9.41 -12.50 -4.21
CA GLU A 20 10.27 -13.27 -5.10
C GLU A 20 10.28 -12.73 -6.54
N ALA A 21 9.13 -12.25 -7.03
CA ALA A 21 9.01 -11.66 -8.35
C ALA A 21 9.60 -10.24 -8.45
N LEU A 22 9.64 -9.50 -7.33
CA LEU A 22 10.05 -8.10 -7.28
C LEU A 22 11.47 -7.87 -6.73
N GLN A 23 12.08 -8.86 -6.07
CA GLN A 23 13.33 -8.70 -5.28
C GLN A 23 14.55 -8.17 -6.05
N TYR A 24 14.55 -8.28 -7.39
CA TYR A 24 15.63 -7.78 -8.23
C TYR A 24 15.39 -6.34 -8.73
N GLU A 25 14.20 -5.78 -8.50
CA GLU A 25 13.88 -4.40 -8.81
C GLU A 25 14.35 -3.47 -7.67
N GLU A 26 14.72 -2.24 -8.02
CA GLU A 26 15.18 -1.28 -7.03
C GLU A 26 14.05 -0.86 -6.08
N GLY A 27 14.31 -0.89 -4.76
CA GLY A 27 13.36 -0.49 -3.72
C GLY A 27 12.34 -1.56 -3.39
N PHE A 28 12.72 -2.83 -3.56
CA PHE A 28 12.00 -3.99 -3.08
C PHE A 28 12.91 -4.81 -2.20
N THR A 29 12.37 -5.33 -1.10
CA THR A 29 13.13 -6.09 -0.10
C THR A 29 13.46 -7.47 -0.64
N ALA A 30 14.70 -7.94 -0.44
CA ALA A 30 15.04 -9.30 -0.79
C ALA A 30 14.39 -10.29 0.20
N ILE A 31 13.93 -11.41 -0.34
CA ILE A 31 13.48 -12.56 0.43
C ILE A 31 14.63 -13.55 0.55
N HIS A 32 14.97 -13.92 1.78
CA HIS A 32 16.03 -14.88 2.07
C HIS A 32 15.50 -16.29 2.23
N LEU A 33 14.31 -16.41 2.85
CA LEU A 33 13.71 -17.70 3.14
C LEU A 33 12.20 -17.55 3.34
N TYR A 34 11.44 -18.46 2.76
CA TYR A 34 10.07 -18.75 3.16
C TYR A 34 9.99 -20.20 3.62
N GLY A 35 9.25 -20.47 4.69
CA GLY A 35 9.10 -21.82 5.20
C GLY A 35 7.88 -22.01 6.08
N GLN A 36 7.51 -23.26 6.26
CA GLN A 36 6.43 -23.69 7.13
C GLN A 36 7.02 -24.41 8.35
N GLY A 37 6.80 -23.85 9.54
CA GLY A 37 7.04 -24.51 10.81
C GLY A 37 5.82 -25.31 11.26
N ARG A 38 5.88 -25.86 12.48
CA ARG A 38 4.81 -26.72 13.03
C ARG A 38 3.47 -26.00 13.13
N ASP A 39 3.48 -24.78 13.67
CA ASP A 39 2.26 -23.99 13.95
C ASP A 39 2.22 -22.63 13.23
N HIS A 40 3.30 -22.29 12.51
CA HIS A 40 3.47 -20.99 11.88
C HIS A 40 4.16 -21.10 10.52
N ASN A 41 3.73 -20.28 9.56
CA ASN A 41 4.52 -19.92 8.39
C ASN A 41 5.46 -18.78 8.75
N TYR A 42 6.66 -18.76 8.19
CA TYR A 42 7.64 -17.72 8.43
C TYR A 42 8.32 -17.26 7.14
N MET A 43 8.73 -16.00 7.15
CA MET A 43 9.47 -15.38 6.05
C MET A 43 10.59 -14.52 6.62
N ILE A 44 11.80 -14.71 6.09
CA ILE A 44 13.00 -13.95 6.41
C ILE A 44 13.29 -13.04 5.22
N ILE A 45 13.35 -11.73 5.47
CA ILE A 45 13.55 -10.67 4.48
C ILE A 45 14.59 -9.67 5.01
N ASP A 46 15.10 -8.78 4.17
CA ASP A 46 16.00 -7.71 4.64
C ASP A 46 15.35 -6.86 5.74
N ILE A 47 16.19 -6.44 6.69
CA ILE A 47 15.82 -5.41 7.66
C ILE A 47 15.95 -4.05 6.97
N LEU A 48 14.94 -3.21 7.14
CA LEU A 48 14.88 -1.86 6.61
C LEU A 48 14.96 -0.82 7.73
N GLY A 49 15.11 0.44 7.34
CA GLY A 49 15.06 1.60 8.21
C GLY A 49 13.63 2.03 8.55
N PRO A 50 13.45 3.25 9.08
CA PRO A 50 12.15 3.73 9.51
C PRO A 50 11.18 3.91 8.34
N SER A 51 9.89 3.80 8.65
CA SER A 51 8.80 4.11 7.73
C SER A 51 8.67 5.62 7.49
N LEU A 52 8.02 6.00 6.38
CA LEU A 52 7.70 7.39 6.12
C LEU A 52 6.71 7.95 7.15
N GLU A 53 5.86 7.12 7.76
CA GLU A 53 4.99 7.55 8.88
C GLU A 53 5.82 7.94 10.11
N GLU A 54 6.83 7.15 10.48
CA GLU A 54 7.72 7.46 11.61
C GLU A 54 8.47 8.77 11.37
N LEU A 55 9.03 8.94 10.16
CA LEU A 55 9.72 10.18 9.78
C LEU A 55 8.78 11.38 9.72
N PHE A 56 7.55 11.16 9.25
CA PHE A 56 6.52 12.20 9.21
C PHE A 56 6.18 12.70 10.61
N ASN A 57 6.02 11.79 11.56
CA ASN A 57 5.81 12.13 12.97
C ASN A 57 7.03 12.84 13.58
N TYR A 58 8.24 12.37 13.30
CA TYR A 58 9.49 13.01 13.73
C TYR A 58 9.62 14.46 13.23
N CYS A 59 9.21 14.71 11.98
CA CYS A 59 9.24 16.03 11.35
C CYS A 59 8.04 16.94 11.73
N GLY A 60 7.30 16.63 12.80
CA GLY A 60 6.18 17.46 13.24
C GLY A 60 4.93 17.35 12.36
N LYS A 61 4.73 16.18 11.73
CA LYS A 61 3.55 15.84 10.90
C LYS A 61 3.35 16.75 9.70
N ARG A 62 4.45 17.18 9.08
CA ARG A 62 4.41 17.85 7.78
C ARG A 62 5.75 17.75 7.08
N PHE A 63 5.73 17.34 5.83
CA PHE A 63 6.91 17.43 4.97
C PHE A 63 6.87 18.70 4.11
N SER A 64 8.07 19.19 3.76
CA SER A 64 8.20 20.26 2.77
C SER A 64 7.71 19.80 1.40
N LEU A 65 7.28 20.72 0.54
CA LEU A 65 6.90 20.40 -0.84
C LEU A 65 8.00 19.60 -1.56
N LYS A 66 9.26 20.04 -1.42
CA LYS A 66 10.42 19.36 -2.01
C LYS A 66 10.50 17.90 -1.56
N THR A 67 10.42 17.64 -0.26
CA THR A 67 10.47 16.28 0.30
C THR A 67 9.30 15.44 -0.21
N SER A 68 8.08 15.98 -0.17
CA SER A 68 6.87 15.30 -0.65
C SER A 68 6.96 14.92 -2.13
N CYS A 69 7.47 15.81 -2.99
CA CYS A 69 7.69 15.51 -4.42
C CYS A 69 8.78 14.45 -4.63
N LEU A 70 9.90 14.52 -3.91
CA LEU A 70 10.98 13.52 -4.02
C LEU A 70 10.52 12.12 -3.61
N ILE A 71 9.71 12.03 -2.54
CA ILE A 71 9.06 10.78 -2.13
C ILE A 71 8.18 10.27 -3.27
N MET A 72 7.30 11.11 -3.81
CA MET A 72 6.35 10.70 -4.85
C MET A 72 7.05 10.21 -6.13
N ILE A 73 8.15 10.84 -6.54
CA ILE A 73 8.95 10.40 -7.69
C ILE A 73 9.45 8.95 -7.50
N GLN A 74 9.92 8.60 -6.30
CA GLN A 74 10.32 7.22 -6.03
C GLN A 74 9.12 6.27 -5.99
N LEU A 75 8.04 6.64 -5.30
CA LEU A 75 6.84 5.79 -5.19
C LEU A 75 6.24 5.47 -6.56
N ILE A 76 6.09 6.46 -7.45
CA ILE A 76 5.60 6.21 -8.82
C ILE A 76 6.47 5.18 -9.55
N LYS A 77 7.80 5.25 -9.39
CA LYS A 77 8.71 4.24 -9.96
C LYS A 77 8.45 2.85 -9.37
N ARG A 78 8.28 2.72 -8.04
CA ARG A 78 7.96 1.43 -7.39
C ARG A 78 6.64 0.86 -7.90
N PHE A 79 5.58 1.67 -7.93
CA PHE A 79 4.27 1.21 -8.37
C PHE A 79 4.23 0.88 -9.86
N THR A 80 5.01 1.59 -10.68
CA THR A 80 5.21 1.19 -12.09
C THR A 80 5.81 -0.21 -12.20
N ARG A 81 6.77 -0.57 -11.33
CA ARG A 81 7.36 -1.93 -11.28
C ARG A 81 6.39 -2.98 -10.75
N ILE A 82 5.64 -2.69 -9.69
CA ILE A 82 4.59 -3.59 -9.19
C ILE A 82 3.59 -3.90 -10.30
N HIS A 83 3.13 -2.86 -11.01
CA HIS A 83 2.16 -2.99 -12.10
C HIS A 83 2.74 -3.73 -13.30
N ALA A 84 4.01 -3.50 -13.65
CA ALA A 84 4.69 -4.23 -14.72
C ALA A 84 4.83 -5.74 -14.43
N HIS A 85 4.88 -6.13 -13.15
CA HIS A 85 4.85 -7.53 -12.72
C HIS A 85 3.42 -8.09 -12.57
N ASN A 86 2.42 -7.37 -13.08
CA ASN A 86 1.00 -7.74 -13.12
C ASN A 86 0.27 -7.74 -11.77
N PHE A 87 0.82 -7.06 -10.76
CA PHE A 87 0.21 -6.94 -9.44
C PHE A 87 -0.31 -5.52 -9.18
N ILE A 88 -1.24 -5.41 -8.23
CA ILE A 88 -1.66 -4.16 -7.59
C ILE A 88 -1.49 -4.32 -6.09
N HIS A 89 -1.10 -3.24 -5.40
CA HIS A 89 -0.76 -3.29 -3.97
C HIS A 89 -2.00 -3.29 -3.07
N ARG A 90 -2.97 -2.41 -3.38
CA ARG A 90 -4.25 -2.25 -2.66
C ARG A 90 -4.19 -1.74 -1.22
N ASP A 91 -3.01 -1.66 -0.59
CA ASP A 91 -2.85 -1.02 0.74
C ASP A 91 -1.73 0.02 0.79
N ILE A 92 -1.97 1.15 0.12
CA ILE A 92 -1.05 2.27 0.08
C ILE A 92 -1.21 3.12 1.33
N LYS A 93 -0.14 3.21 2.11
CA LYS A 93 -0.09 4.00 3.34
C LYS A 93 1.37 4.30 3.72
N PRO A 94 1.68 5.43 4.36
CA PRO A 94 3.05 5.81 4.76
C PRO A 94 3.79 4.76 5.59
N GLU A 95 3.07 3.94 6.36
CA GLU A 95 3.60 2.83 7.16
C GLU A 95 4.23 1.74 6.30
N ASN A 96 3.80 1.59 5.04
CA ASN A 96 4.28 0.58 4.09
C ASN A 96 5.44 1.08 3.21
N PHE A 97 5.96 2.28 3.47
CA PHE A 97 7.07 2.89 2.75
C PHE A 97 8.26 3.07 3.68
N LEU A 98 9.26 2.22 3.58
CA LEU A 98 10.42 2.22 4.49
C LEU A 98 11.69 2.67 3.79
N LEU A 99 12.55 3.41 4.50
CA LEU A 99 13.88 3.73 3.99
C LEU A 99 14.80 2.52 4.04
N GLY A 100 15.78 2.45 3.14
CA GLY A 100 16.89 1.52 3.29
C GLY A 100 17.78 1.87 4.47
N LEU A 101 18.74 0.99 4.78
CA LEU A 101 19.75 1.23 5.80
C LEU A 101 21.05 1.78 5.19
N GLN A 102 21.86 2.44 6.02
CA GLN A 102 23.22 2.88 5.68
C GLN A 102 23.31 3.63 4.33
N ASN A 103 24.05 3.08 3.36
CA ASN A 103 24.24 3.64 2.02
C ASN A 103 22.96 3.67 1.15
N LYS A 104 21.90 2.96 1.56
CA LYS A 104 20.57 2.97 0.92
C LYS A 104 19.54 3.81 1.70
N SER A 105 19.96 4.63 2.65
CA SER A 105 19.06 5.46 3.47
C SER A 105 18.23 6.48 2.68
N GLY A 106 18.63 6.87 1.47
CA GLY A 106 17.81 7.68 0.57
C GLY A 106 16.79 6.90 -0.26
N LEU A 107 16.82 5.57 -0.23
CA LEU A 107 16.02 4.69 -1.08
C LEU A 107 14.74 4.25 -0.37
N ILE A 108 13.59 4.53 -0.98
CA ILE A 108 12.28 4.11 -0.47
C ILE A 108 11.94 2.72 -0.99
N HIS A 109 11.60 1.84 -0.06
CA HIS A 109 11.14 0.48 -0.28
C HIS A 109 9.63 0.39 -0.02
N VAL A 110 8.94 -0.44 -0.81
CA VAL A 110 7.53 -0.79 -0.57
C VAL A 110 7.46 -2.16 0.09
N VAL A 111 6.71 -2.27 1.17
CA VAL A 111 6.53 -3.51 1.96
C VAL A 111 5.05 -3.82 2.18
N ASP A 112 4.76 -4.98 2.78
CA ASP A 112 3.42 -5.46 3.12
C ASP A 112 2.55 -5.71 1.88
N TYR A 113 2.81 -6.84 1.22
CA TYR A 113 2.03 -7.29 0.06
C TYR A 113 0.89 -8.23 0.44
N GLY A 114 0.52 -8.31 1.72
CA GLY A 114 -0.51 -9.24 2.21
C GLY A 114 -1.89 -9.00 1.57
N LEU A 115 -2.18 -7.75 1.21
CA LEU A 115 -3.38 -7.37 0.46
C LEU A 115 -3.17 -7.26 -1.04
N SER A 116 -1.98 -7.52 -1.59
CA SER A 116 -1.72 -7.41 -3.02
C SER A 116 -2.46 -8.48 -3.83
N LYS A 117 -2.74 -8.18 -5.10
CA LYS A 117 -3.48 -9.08 -6.00
C LYS A 117 -2.96 -8.98 -7.42
N ARG A 118 -2.95 -10.11 -8.14
CA ARG A 118 -2.68 -10.13 -9.58
C ARG A 118 -3.87 -9.52 -10.34
N TYR A 119 -3.65 -8.45 -11.08
CA TYR A 119 -4.69 -7.77 -11.86
C TYR A 119 -4.70 -8.21 -13.33
N PHE A 120 -3.60 -8.81 -13.80
CA PHE A 120 -3.43 -9.22 -15.19
C PHE A 120 -2.79 -10.61 -15.28
N SER A 121 -3.28 -11.42 -16.20
CA SER A 121 -2.71 -12.73 -16.53
C SER A 121 -1.96 -12.64 -17.86
N SER A 122 -0.64 -12.78 -17.83
CA SER A 122 0.18 -12.82 -19.05
C SER A 122 -0.07 -14.08 -19.88
N GLN A 123 -0.57 -15.17 -19.27
CA GLN A 123 -0.88 -16.41 -19.98
C GLN A 123 -2.13 -16.27 -20.85
N THR A 124 -3.17 -15.60 -20.34
CA THR A 124 -4.43 -15.40 -21.06
C THR A 124 -4.52 -14.03 -21.72
N ASN A 125 -3.53 -13.16 -21.50
CA ASN A 125 -3.50 -11.76 -21.92
C ASN A 125 -4.77 -10.98 -21.49
N GLN A 126 -5.26 -11.26 -20.28
CA GLN A 126 -6.52 -10.73 -19.77
C GLN A 126 -6.35 -9.95 -18.47
N HIS A 127 -7.04 -8.83 -18.39
CA HIS A 127 -7.26 -8.08 -17.16
C HIS A 127 -8.37 -8.76 -16.33
N ILE A 128 -8.29 -8.66 -15.00
CA ILE A 128 -9.36 -9.11 -14.12
C ILE A 128 -10.71 -8.44 -14.49
N PRO A 129 -11.83 -9.16 -14.38
CA PRO A 129 -13.15 -8.60 -14.69
C PRO A 129 -13.53 -7.55 -13.64
N PHE A 130 -14.34 -6.57 -14.06
CA PHE A 130 -14.97 -5.63 -13.14
C PHE A 130 -15.94 -6.36 -12.22
N GLN A 131 -15.90 -6.05 -10.92
CA GLN A 131 -16.83 -6.58 -9.91
C GLN A 131 -17.22 -5.47 -8.95
N THR A 132 -18.41 -5.57 -8.37
CA THR A 132 -18.93 -4.67 -7.33
C THR A 132 -19.25 -5.48 -6.07
N ASN A 133 -19.81 -4.82 -5.05
CA ASN A 133 -20.19 -5.43 -3.77
C ASN A 133 -19.01 -6.07 -3.01
N LYS A 134 -17.79 -5.57 -3.23
CA LYS A 134 -16.63 -5.88 -2.39
C LYS A 134 -16.71 -5.06 -1.10
N GLY A 135 -16.13 -5.58 -0.02
CA GLY A 135 -15.82 -4.77 1.15
C GLY A 135 -14.68 -3.80 0.85
N LEU A 136 -14.55 -2.76 1.67
CA LEU A 136 -13.40 -1.85 1.61
C LEU A 136 -12.11 -2.64 1.85
N VAL A 137 -11.18 -2.57 0.89
CA VAL A 137 -9.84 -3.14 1.00
C VAL A 137 -8.83 -2.02 1.26
N GLY A 138 -7.86 -2.29 2.14
CA GLY A 138 -6.81 -1.35 2.50
C GLY A 138 -7.25 -0.27 3.47
N THR A 139 -6.40 0.73 3.65
CA THR A 139 -6.57 1.78 4.65
C THR A 139 -7.51 2.89 4.16
N ALA A 140 -8.70 3.00 4.77
CA ALA A 140 -9.77 3.94 4.41
C ALA A 140 -9.32 5.39 4.15
N ARG A 141 -8.32 5.86 4.91
CA ARG A 141 -7.75 7.21 4.81
C ARG A 141 -7.16 7.46 3.42
N TYR A 142 -6.41 6.51 2.88
CA TYR A 142 -5.69 6.68 1.61
C TYR A 142 -6.41 6.03 0.42
N ALA A 143 -7.26 5.03 0.68
CA ALA A 143 -7.99 4.27 -0.33
C ALA A 143 -8.76 5.15 -1.34
N SER A 144 -8.85 4.69 -2.59
CA SER A 144 -9.58 5.38 -3.65
C SER A 144 -11.08 5.52 -3.35
N ILE A 145 -11.76 6.44 -4.04
CA ILE A 145 -13.23 6.55 -3.99
C ILE A 145 -13.87 5.22 -4.43
N HIS A 146 -13.31 4.55 -5.44
CA HIS A 146 -13.81 3.27 -5.93
C HIS A 146 -13.66 2.13 -4.91
N ALA A 147 -12.60 2.15 -4.08
CA ALA A 147 -12.50 1.25 -2.94
C ALA A 147 -13.63 1.48 -1.92
N HIS A 148 -14.01 2.73 -1.66
CA HIS A 148 -15.18 3.08 -0.85
C HIS A 148 -16.53 2.75 -1.52
N MET A 149 -16.56 2.56 -2.84
CA MET A 149 -17.72 2.07 -3.59
C MET A 149 -17.84 0.54 -3.58
N GLY A 150 -16.83 -0.18 -3.07
CA GLY A 150 -16.80 -1.64 -3.09
C GLY A 150 -16.59 -2.19 -4.50
N GLU A 151 -15.89 -1.45 -5.36
CA GLU A 151 -15.50 -1.89 -6.70
C GLU A 151 -14.22 -2.72 -6.65
N GLU A 152 -14.03 -3.57 -7.66
CA GLU A 152 -12.78 -4.30 -7.87
C GLU A 152 -11.65 -3.30 -8.18
N LEU A 153 -10.59 -3.36 -7.38
CA LEU A 153 -9.46 -2.44 -7.51
C LEU A 153 -8.57 -2.82 -8.69
N SER A 154 -7.98 -1.80 -9.30
CA SER A 154 -7.03 -1.91 -10.41
C SER A 154 -5.87 -0.92 -10.22
N ARG A 155 -5.01 -0.78 -11.23
CA ARG A 155 -3.86 0.13 -11.19
C ARG A 155 -4.24 1.58 -10.85
N ARG A 156 -5.41 2.05 -11.28
CA ARG A 156 -5.89 3.42 -11.02
C ARG A 156 -6.03 3.70 -9.52
N ASP A 157 -6.42 2.68 -8.75
CA ASP A 157 -6.72 2.80 -7.33
C ASP A 157 -5.44 2.95 -6.50
N ASP A 158 -4.38 2.24 -6.90
CA ASP A 158 -3.04 2.47 -6.35
C ASP A 158 -2.57 3.90 -6.65
N MET A 159 -2.76 4.40 -7.89
CA MET A 159 -2.32 5.76 -8.24
C MET A 159 -3.10 6.86 -7.51
N GLU A 160 -4.41 6.69 -7.32
CA GLU A 160 -5.23 7.61 -6.54
C GLU A 160 -4.81 7.61 -5.05
N ALA A 161 -4.52 6.43 -4.50
CA ALA A 161 -4.06 6.33 -3.11
C ALA A 161 -2.66 6.92 -2.90
N LEU A 162 -1.76 6.83 -3.89
CA LEU A 162 -0.50 7.60 -3.90
C LEU A 162 -0.77 9.11 -3.88
N GLY A 163 -1.72 9.60 -4.67
CA GLY A 163 -2.13 11.01 -4.65
C GLY A 163 -2.61 11.44 -3.26
N ASN A 164 -3.46 10.63 -2.62
CA ASN A 164 -3.91 10.87 -1.25
C ASN A 164 -2.75 10.88 -0.24
N ALA A 165 -1.75 10.00 -0.39
CA ALA A 165 -0.56 9.99 0.45
C ALA A 165 0.33 11.23 0.25
N LEU A 166 0.47 11.72 -0.99
CA LEU A 166 1.18 12.98 -1.27
C LEU A 166 0.53 14.18 -0.58
N LEU A 167 -0.80 14.29 -0.71
CA LEU A 167 -1.56 15.35 -0.05
C LEU A 167 -1.42 15.25 1.46
N TYR A 168 -1.45 14.04 2.02
CA TYR A 168 -1.23 13.81 3.45
C TYR A 168 0.14 14.33 3.89
N PHE A 169 1.22 13.96 3.20
CA PHE A 169 2.58 14.41 3.52
C PHE A 169 2.72 15.94 3.46
N PHE A 170 2.11 16.58 2.47
CA PHE A 170 2.25 18.02 2.24
C PHE A 170 1.34 18.88 3.13
N LEU A 171 0.08 18.49 3.31
CA LEU A 171 -0.91 19.23 4.10
C LEU A 171 -0.79 18.95 5.60
N GLY A 172 -0.16 17.83 5.97
CA GLY A 172 -0.06 17.37 7.35
C GLY A 172 -1.27 16.57 7.83
N GLN A 173 -2.43 16.81 7.21
CA GLN A 173 -3.66 16.06 7.40
C GLN A 173 -4.55 16.14 6.16
N LEU A 174 -5.41 15.14 5.99
CA LEU A 174 -6.45 15.08 4.97
C LEU A 174 -7.79 15.57 5.54
N PRO A 175 -8.65 16.24 4.74
CA PRO A 175 -9.94 16.77 5.20
C PRO A 175 -10.89 15.72 5.80
N TRP A 176 -10.71 14.45 5.42
CA TRP A 176 -11.52 13.32 5.88
C TRP A 176 -10.87 12.53 7.03
N GLN A 177 -9.82 13.06 7.68
CA GLN A 177 -9.26 12.45 8.88
C GLN A 177 -10.13 12.70 10.12
N ASN A 178 -10.04 11.78 11.09
CA ASN A 178 -10.66 11.89 12.41
C ASN A 178 -12.20 12.10 12.41
N LEU A 179 -12.87 11.81 11.29
CA LEU A 179 -14.33 11.79 11.24
C LEU A 179 -14.88 10.74 12.21
N GLN A 180 -15.77 11.19 13.09
CA GLN A 180 -16.43 10.34 14.08
C GLN A 180 -17.60 9.60 13.43
N GLY A 181 -17.77 8.32 13.77
CA GLY A 181 -18.89 7.50 13.33
C GLY A 181 -19.36 6.61 14.47
N THR A 182 -20.65 6.29 14.51
CA THR A 182 -21.20 5.36 15.53
C THR A 182 -20.72 3.93 15.29
N THR A 183 -20.42 3.59 14.04
CA THR A 183 -19.86 2.31 13.61
C THR A 183 -18.73 2.55 12.60
N ASN A 184 -17.90 1.53 12.35
CA ASN A 184 -16.89 1.59 11.28
C ASN A 184 -17.53 1.83 9.90
N SER A 185 -18.69 1.25 9.64
CA SER A 185 -19.45 1.49 8.40
C SER A 185 -19.87 2.95 8.27
N ASP A 186 -20.39 3.55 9.35
CA ASP A 186 -20.75 4.98 9.37
C ASP A 186 -19.53 5.87 9.15
N LYS A 187 -18.40 5.53 9.78
CA LYS A 187 -17.12 6.24 9.58
C LYS A 187 -16.65 6.18 8.13
N TYR A 188 -16.66 5.01 7.50
CA TYR A 188 -16.24 4.84 6.10
C TYR A 188 -17.18 5.57 5.14
N ARG A 189 -18.49 5.55 5.41
CA ARG A 189 -19.49 6.34 4.67
C ARG A 189 -19.19 7.84 4.73
N LYS A 190 -18.85 8.38 5.91
CA LYS A 190 -18.49 9.80 6.06
C LYS A 190 -17.20 10.16 5.33
N ILE A 191 -16.17 9.31 5.42
CA ILE A 191 -14.92 9.50 4.67
C ILE A 191 -15.20 9.57 3.16
N LYS A 192 -15.98 8.61 2.64
CA LYS A 192 -16.41 8.58 1.25
C LYS A 192 -17.13 9.86 0.83
N GLN A 193 -18.09 10.33 1.63
CA GLN A 193 -18.84 11.55 1.34
C GLN A 193 -17.93 12.77 1.20
N VAL A 194 -16.95 12.93 2.10
CA VAL A 194 -15.99 14.03 2.03
C VAL A 194 -15.09 13.88 0.80
N LYS A 195 -14.58 12.68 0.50
CA LYS A 195 -13.75 12.43 -0.68
C LYS A 195 -14.47 12.77 -1.98
N CYS A 196 -15.72 12.33 -2.13
CA CYS A 196 -16.52 12.60 -3.33
C CYS A 196 -16.95 14.07 -3.44
N GLY A 197 -17.00 14.80 -2.33
CA GLY A 197 -17.45 16.20 -2.31
C GLY A 197 -16.34 17.23 -2.53
N ILE A 198 -15.08 16.81 -2.63
CA ILE A 198 -13.96 17.72 -2.89
C ILE A 198 -13.90 18.01 -4.39
N SER A 199 -14.15 19.27 -4.76
CA SER A 199 -13.90 19.73 -6.12
C SER A 199 -12.40 19.92 -6.35
N LEU A 200 -11.95 19.62 -7.57
CA LEU A 200 -10.60 19.90 -8.06
C LEU A 200 -10.53 21.22 -8.84
N ASP A 201 -11.62 21.99 -8.85
CA ASP A 201 -11.75 23.29 -9.52
C ASP A 201 -10.94 24.41 -8.84
#